data_AF-E3I6Z5-F1
#
_entry.id   AF-E3I6Z5-F1
#
_cell.length_a   1.000
_cell.length_b   1.000
_cell.length_c   1.000
_cell.angle_alpha   90.00
_cell.angle_beta   90.00
_cell.angle_gamma   90.00
#
_symmetry.space_group_name_H-M   'P 1'
#
loop_
_entity.id
_entity.type
_entity.pdbx_description
1 polymer ?
#
loop_
_entity_poly.entity_id
_entity_poly.type
_entity_poly.pdbx_seq_one_letter_code
_entity_poly.pdbx_strand_id
1 'polypeptide(L)'
;MPALAARLLFLAVLLPFSLPALALDDTPQNREAQADRYLAAVPPKSQIADTVAGIAETLPPEQQEQFKTLMIKYFDIGKVSVAIRQAMVKTFTADELKALADFYGSEVAKSAVGKMDAYRNEVLPATEQELQAALGKVQAELHPQKAGDEKPAEEQKK
;
A
#
# COMPACT_ATOMS: atom_id res chain seq x y z
N MET A 1 -54.80 -10.65 -17.56
CA MET A 1 -54.64 -9.31 -16.95
C MET A 1 -53.99 -9.28 -15.56
N PRO A 2 -54.18 -10.25 -14.63
CA PRO A 2 -53.60 -10.13 -13.27
C PRO A 2 -52.08 -10.30 -13.22
N ALA A 3 -51.50 -11.09 -14.15
CA ALA A 3 -50.06 -11.30 -14.23
C ALA A 3 -49.27 -10.06 -14.69
N LEU A 4 -49.90 -9.16 -15.45
CA LEU A 4 -49.29 -7.91 -15.92
C LEU A 4 -49.28 -6.87 -14.80
N ALA A 5 -50.38 -6.79 -14.05
CA ALA A 5 -50.49 -5.94 -12.86
C ALA A 5 -49.52 -6.40 -11.75
N ALA A 6 -49.38 -7.71 -11.52
CA ALA A 6 -48.43 -8.25 -10.56
C ALA A 6 -46.96 -7.97 -10.94
N ARG A 7 -46.61 -8.03 -12.24
CA ARG A 7 -45.26 -7.69 -12.74
C ARG A 7 -44.96 -6.20 -12.63
N LEU A 8 -45.92 -5.33 -12.94
CA LEU A 8 -45.78 -3.88 -12.77
C LEU A 8 -45.67 -3.48 -11.28
N LEU A 9 -46.41 -4.16 -10.41
CA LEU A 9 -46.30 -3.97 -8.96
C LEU A 9 -44.92 -4.42 -8.44
N PHE A 10 -44.41 -5.55 -8.92
CA PHE A 10 -43.05 -6.03 -8.58
C PHE A 10 -41.95 -5.08 -9.08
N LEU A 11 -42.10 -4.51 -10.29
CA LEU A 11 -41.14 -3.55 -10.85
C LEU A 11 -41.15 -2.22 -10.08
N ALA A 12 -42.32 -1.75 -9.64
CA ALA A 12 -42.46 -0.54 -8.84
C ALA A 12 -41.88 -0.67 -7.41
N VAL A 13 -41.90 -1.89 -6.84
CA VAL A 13 -41.30 -2.19 -5.53
C VAL A 13 -39.77 -2.29 -5.58
N LEU A 14 -39.19 -2.55 -6.77
CA LEU A 14 -37.73 -2.59 -6.97
C LEU A 14 -37.11 -1.22 -7.31
N LEU A 15 -37.92 -0.25 -7.75
CA LEU A 15 -37.47 1.11 -8.08
C LEU A 15 -36.84 1.92 -6.91
N PRO A 16 -37.25 1.79 -5.63
CA PRO A 16 -36.61 2.54 -4.55
C PRO A 16 -35.26 1.95 -4.08
N PHE A 17 -34.86 0.77 -4.57
CA PHE A 17 -33.54 0.18 -4.23
C PHE A 17 -32.39 0.67 -5.13
N SER A 18 -32.69 1.46 -6.16
CA SER A 18 -31.68 2.20 -6.95
C SER A 18 -31.44 3.59 -6.37
N LEU A 19 -31.27 3.69 -5.05
CA LEU A 19 -30.75 4.92 -4.45
C LEU A 19 -29.40 5.21 -5.11
N PRO A 20 -29.15 6.43 -5.62
CA PRO A 20 -27.78 6.81 -5.94
C PRO A 20 -26.99 6.59 -4.66
N ALA A 21 -25.87 5.87 -4.73
CA ALA A 21 -24.86 5.98 -3.70
C ALA A 21 -24.69 7.49 -3.47
N LEU A 22 -25.03 7.98 -2.27
CA LEU A 22 -25.03 9.42 -1.98
C LEU A 22 -23.57 9.88 -2.00
N ALA A 23 -23.11 10.18 -3.21
CA ALA A 23 -21.85 10.81 -3.49
C ALA A 23 -21.84 12.15 -2.76
N LEU A 24 -20.76 12.39 -2.02
CA LEU A 24 -20.58 13.65 -1.33
C LEU A 24 -20.33 14.73 -2.38
N ASP A 25 -21.05 15.86 -2.29
CA ASP A 25 -20.81 16.98 -3.19
C ASP A 25 -19.34 17.39 -3.15
N ASP A 26 -18.73 17.52 -4.34
CA ASP A 26 -17.31 17.78 -4.45
C ASP A 26 -16.99 19.28 -4.26
N THR A 27 -17.14 19.74 -3.02
CA THR A 27 -16.88 21.12 -2.60
C THR A 27 -15.57 21.24 -1.83
N PRO A 28 -14.90 22.40 -1.82
CA PRO A 28 -13.70 22.62 -1.02
C PRO A 28 -13.91 22.28 0.46
N GLN A 29 -15.06 22.64 1.03
CA GLN A 29 -15.42 22.38 2.42
C GLN A 29 -15.53 20.88 2.72
N ASN A 30 -16.18 20.12 1.83
CA ASN A 30 -16.29 18.68 1.98
C ASN A 30 -14.93 18.00 1.84
N ARG A 31 -14.11 18.40 0.87
CA ARG A 31 -12.73 17.88 0.74
C ARG A 31 -11.91 18.14 2.00
N GLU A 32 -11.95 19.37 2.51
CA GLU A 32 -11.27 19.75 3.74
C GLU A 32 -11.70 18.90 4.94
N ALA A 33 -13.00 18.75 5.15
CA ALA A 33 -13.53 17.94 6.26
C ALA A 33 -13.11 16.47 6.16
N GLN A 34 -13.13 15.88 4.96
CA GLN A 34 -12.72 14.48 4.76
C GLN A 34 -11.19 14.30 4.86
N ALA A 35 -10.40 15.26 4.39
CA ALA A 35 -8.95 15.26 4.60
C ALA A 35 -8.60 15.32 6.09
N ASP A 36 -9.29 16.14 6.87
CA ASP A 36 -9.10 16.22 8.32
C ASP A 36 -9.48 14.90 9.02
N ARG A 37 -10.57 14.25 8.59
CA ARG A 37 -10.93 12.90 9.08
C ARG A 37 -9.85 11.87 8.75
N TYR A 38 -9.30 11.89 7.53
CA TYR A 38 -8.21 10.99 7.15
C TYR A 38 -6.96 11.23 8.00
N LEU A 39 -6.54 12.50 8.18
CA LEU A 39 -5.34 12.83 8.95
C LEU A 39 -5.48 12.52 10.44
N ALA A 40 -6.71 12.51 10.98
CA ALA A 40 -6.98 12.00 12.32
C ALA A 40 -6.80 10.47 12.41
N ALA A 41 -7.16 9.74 11.36
CA ALA A 41 -6.98 8.28 11.29
C ALA A 41 -5.53 7.87 10.99
N VAL A 42 -4.81 8.68 10.20
CA VAL A 42 -3.41 8.44 9.80
C VAL A 42 -2.55 9.68 10.13
N PRO A 43 -2.20 9.89 11.42
CA PRO A 43 -1.49 11.09 11.84
C PRO A 43 -0.11 11.18 11.18
N PRO A 44 0.24 12.30 10.51
CA PRO A 44 1.58 12.48 9.94
C PRO A 44 2.70 12.32 10.96
N LYS A 45 2.42 12.65 12.24
CA LYS A 45 3.37 12.55 13.35
C LYS A 45 3.86 11.12 13.57
N SER A 46 3.00 10.10 13.46
CA SER A 46 3.43 8.71 13.68
C SER A 46 4.35 8.25 12.54
N GLN A 47 3.97 8.52 11.30
CA GLN A 47 4.78 8.15 10.12
C GLN A 47 6.19 8.77 10.17
N ILE A 48 6.29 10.03 10.58
CA ILE A 48 7.57 10.71 10.71
C ILE A 48 8.37 10.16 11.90
N ALA A 49 7.72 9.82 13.01
CA ALA A 49 8.39 9.20 14.14
C ALA A 49 9.00 7.83 13.76
N ASP A 50 8.24 7.00 13.03
CA ASP A 50 8.70 5.70 12.54
C ASP A 50 9.87 5.86 11.56
N THR A 51 9.80 6.86 10.67
CA THR A 51 10.90 7.19 9.74
C THR A 51 12.16 7.62 10.50
N VAL A 52 12.02 8.50 11.49
CA VAL A 52 13.14 8.96 12.32
C VAL A 52 13.73 7.80 13.13
N ALA A 53 12.91 6.87 13.62
CA ALA A 53 13.37 5.67 14.31
C ALA A 53 14.18 4.76 13.37
N GLY A 54 13.68 4.48 12.16
CA GLY A 54 14.41 3.68 11.18
C GLY A 54 15.75 4.29 10.75
N ILE A 55 15.82 5.62 10.65
CA ILE A 55 17.11 6.30 10.41
C ILE A 55 18.03 6.16 11.63
N ALA A 56 17.49 6.34 12.84
CA ALA A 56 18.27 6.24 14.07
C ALA A 56 18.92 4.85 14.23
N GLU A 57 18.24 3.78 13.81
CA GLU A 57 18.77 2.40 13.84
C GLU A 57 20.03 2.21 12.98
N THR A 58 20.26 3.09 12.00
CA THR A 58 21.49 3.07 11.18
C THR A 58 22.70 3.75 11.85
N LEU A 59 22.49 4.42 12.98
CA LEU A 59 23.52 5.15 13.74
C LEU A 59 24.08 4.31 14.91
N PRO A 60 25.29 4.62 15.41
CA PRO A 60 25.81 4.01 16.63
C PRO A 60 24.84 4.15 17.81
N PRO A 61 24.67 3.12 18.67
CA PRO A 61 23.67 3.09 19.74
C PRO A 61 23.68 4.35 20.64
N GLU A 62 24.85 4.88 20.94
CA GLU A 62 25.05 6.06 21.79
C GLU A 62 24.56 7.36 21.16
N GLN A 63 24.37 7.41 19.83
CA GLN A 63 23.93 8.60 19.10
C GLN A 63 22.43 8.59 18.79
N GLN A 64 21.78 7.43 18.83
CA GLN A 64 20.40 7.24 18.36
C GLN A 64 19.42 8.14 19.12
N GLU A 65 19.50 8.20 20.44
CA GLU A 65 18.58 8.98 21.26
C GLU A 65 18.75 10.49 21.06
N GLN A 66 20.01 10.94 20.97
CA GLN A 66 20.32 12.33 20.69
C GLN A 66 19.82 12.73 19.29
N PHE A 67 20.02 11.87 18.29
CA PHE A 67 19.51 12.09 16.94
C PHE A 67 17.98 12.22 16.91
N LYS A 68 17.26 11.26 17.50
CA LYS A 68 15.78 11.31 17.58
C LYS A 68 15.30 12.60 18.24
N THR A 69 15.94 13.00 19.34
CA THR A 69 15.62 14.25 20.07
C THR A 69 15.83 15.48 19.20
N LEU A 70 16.98 15.59 18.52
CA LEU A 70 17.29 16.72 17.66
C LEU A 70 16.38 16.79 16.43
N MET A 71 16.05 15.64 15.83
CA MET A 71 15.11 15.56 14.71
C MET A 71 13.73 16.05 15.14
N ILE A 72 13.20 15.57 16.26
CA ILE A 72 11.90 16.05 16.79
C ILE A 72 11.94 17.55 17.08
N LYS A 73 13.07 18.07 17.59
CA LYS A 73 13.23 19.50 17.90
C LYS A 73 13.23 20.38 16.66
N TYR A 74 13.90 19.97 15.59
CA TYR A 74 14.10 20.81 14.39
C TYR A 74 13.10 20.54 13.27
N PHE A 75 12.43 19.40 13.29
CA PHE A 75 11.44 19.05 12.28
C PHE A 75 10.08 19.68 12.60
N ASP A 76 9.64 20.58 11.73
CA ASP A 76 8.35 21.26 11.86
C ASP A 76 7.21 20.39 11.31
N ILE A 77 6.70 19.52 12.18
CA ILE A 77 5.56 18.65 11.85
C ILE A 77 4.31 19.45 11.46
N GLY A 78 4.14 20.65 12.00
CA GLY A 78 2.99 21.51 11.71
C GLY A 78 3.00 21.96 10.25
N LYS A 79 4.14 22.47 9.77
CA LYS A 79 4.30 22.87 8.36
C LYS A 79 4.06 21.71 7.40
N VAL A 80 4.60 20.53 7.71
CA VAL A 80 4.41 19.35 6.86
C VAL A 80 2.95 18.89 6.89
N SER A 81 2.29 18.91 8.04
CA SER A 81 0.86 18.54 8.16
C SER A 81 -0.03 19.48 7.33
N VAL A 82 0.25 20.80 7.35
CA VAL A 82 -0.46 21.77 6.50
C VAL A 82 -0.24 21.48 5.02
N ALA A 83 1.01 21.21 4.62
CA ALA A 83 1.33 20.89 3.23
C ALA A 83 0.64 19.60 2.75
N ILE A 84 0.61 18.55 3.60
CA ILE A 84 -0.10 17.31 3.32
C ILE A 84 -1.59 17.59 3.13
N ARG A 85 -2.24 18.28 4.09
CA ARG A 85 -3.67 18.63 4.00
C ARG A 85 -3.99 19.39 2.71
N GLN A 86 -3.19 20.40 2.38
CA GLN A 86 -3.37 21.19 1.16
C GLN A 86 -3.22 20.33 -0.10
N ALA A 87 -2.21 19.46 -0.14
CA ALA A 87 -2.01 18.52 -1.26
C ALA A 87 -3.20 17.56 -1.40
N MET A 88 -3.73 17.05 -0.29
CA MET A 88 -4.90 16.17 -0.30
C MET A 88 -6.13 16.87 -0.89
N VAL A 89 -6.49 18.05 -0.39
CA VAL A 89 -7.65 18.81 -0.85
C VAL A 89 -7.53 19.22 -2.32
N LYS A 90 -6.31 19.50 -2.79
CA LYS A 90 -6.04 19.83 -4.19
C LYS A 90 -6.13 18.62 -5.12
N THR A 91 -5.72 17.44 -4.65
CA THR A 91 -5.51 16.26 -5.51
C THR A 91 -6.74 15.37 -5.58
N PHE A 92 -7.43 15.21 -4.45
CA PHE A 92 -8.54 14.26 -4.33
C PHE A 92 -9.89 14.98 -4.29
N THR A 93 -10.90 14.28 -4.77
CA THR A 93 -12.31 14.65 -4.62
C THR A 93 -12.81 14.37 -3.20
N ALA A 94 -13.96 14.94 -2.86
CA ALA A 94 -14.58 14.75 -1.56
C ALA A 94 -14.90 13.26 -1.27
N ASP A 95 -15.35 12.51 -2.27
CA ASP A 95 -15.65 11.08 -2.14
C ASP A 95 -14.41 10.20 -1.99
N GLU A 96 -13.33 10.50 -2.70
CA GLU A 96 -12.06 9.77 -2.54
C GLU A 96 -11.49 9.97 -1.14
N LEU A 97 -11.51 11.20 -0.64
CA LEU A 97 -11.07 11.52 0.73
C LEU A 97 -11.97 10.85 1.77
N LYS A 98 -13.28 10.82 1.53
CA LYS A 98 -14.22 10.10 2.38
C LYS A 98 -13.90 8.60 2.40
N ALA A 99 -13.68 7.99 1.24
CA ALA A 99 -13.36 6.56 1.14
C ALA A 99 -12.05 6.22 1.86
N LEU A 100 -11.02 7.07 1.71
CA LEU A 100 -9.76 6.93 2.44
C LEU A 100 -9.97 7.06 3.95
N ALA A 101 -10.70 8.09 4.40
CA ALA A 101 -10.99 8.31 5.81
C ALA A 101 -11.81 7.17 6.43
N ASP A 102 -12.82 6.66 5.72
CA ASP A 102 -13.67 5.56 6.16
C ASP A 102 -12.87 4.25 6.24
N PHE A 103 -12.01 3.98 5.25
CA PHE A 103 -11.14 2.81 5.25
C PHE A 103 -10.17 2.88 6.44
N TYR A 104 -9.26 3.85 6.47
CA TYR A 104 -8.22 3.95 7.50
C TYR A 104 -8.75 4.23 8.90
N GLY A 105 -9.95 4.83 9.01
CA GLY A 105 -10.63 5.04 10.28
C GLY A 105 -11.25 3.77 10.88
N SER A 106 -11.46 2.72 10.07
CA SER A 106 -12.10 1.49 10.54
C SER A 106 -11.17 0.60 11.37
N GLU A 107 -11.71 -0.05 12.39
CA GLU A 107 -10.96 -1.01 13.22
C GLU A 107 -10.44 -2.21 12.43
N VAL A 108 -11.21 -2.63 11.41
CA VAL A 108 -10.80 -3.72 10.51
C VAL A 108 -9.59 -3.30 9.69
N ALA A 109 -9.59 -2.11 9.09
CA ALA A 109 -8.44 -1.65 8.31
C ALA A 109 -7.22 -1.43 9.20
N LYS A 110 -7.36 -0.84 10.39
CA LYS A 110 -6.25 -0.71 11.35
C LYS A 110 -5.61 -2.07 11.66
N SER A 111 -6.45 -3.07 11.92
CA SER A 111 -5.99 -4.45 12.17
C SER A 111 -5.33 -5.08 10.94
N ALA A 112 -5.87 -4.85 9.74
CA ALA A 112 -5.33 -5.38 8.50
C ALA A 112 -3.99 -4.74 8.14
N VAL A 113 -3.91 -3.41 8.16
CA VAL A 113 -2.70 -2.62 7.90
C VAL A 113 -1.59 -3.02 8.87
N GLY A 114 -1.89 -3.17 10.18
CA GLY A 114 -0.92 -3.61 11.18
C GLY A 114 -0.38 -5.03 10.97
N LYS A 115 -1.05 -5.87 10.18
CA LYS A 115 -0.59 -7.24 9.83
C LYS A 115 0.20 -7.28 8.52
N MET A 116 0.24 -6.19 7.75
CA MET A 116 0.88 -6.20 6.44
C MET A 116 2.39 -6.46 6.50
N ASP A 117 3.08 -6.06 7.57
CA ASP A 117 4.49 -6.39 7.77
C ASP A 117 4.71 -7.87 8.00
N ALA A 118 3.91 -8.50 8.86
CA ALA A 118 3.96 -9.94 9.11
C ALA A 118 3.65 -10.72 7.82
N TYR A 119 2.61 -10.32 7.09
CA TYR A 119 2.27 -10.90 5.79
C TYR A 119 3.42 -10.79 4.78
N ARG A 120 4.03 -9.60 4.66
CA ARG A 120 5.19 -9.41 3.77
C ARG A 120 6.37 -10.30 4.18
N ASN A 121 6.68 -10.38 5.47
CA ASN A 121 7.77 -11.22 5.98
C ASN A 121 7.55 -12.71 5.71
N GLU A 122 6.29 -13.16 5.61
CA GLU A 122 5.96 -14.54 5.25
C GLU A 122 6.11 -14.80 3.74
N VAL A 123 5.80 -13.80 2.89
CA VAL A 123 5.84 -13.93 1.43
C VAL A 123 7.25 -13.74 0.85
N LEU A 124 8.10 -12.93 1.47
CA LEU A 124 9.43 -12.60 0.96
C LEU A 124 10.31 -13.83 0.70
N PRO A 125 10.48 -14.79 1.62
CA PRO A 125 11.34 -15.95 1.38
C PRO A 125 10.90 -16.81 0.20
N ALA A 126 9.58 -17.01 0.03
CA ALA A 126 9.04 -17.76 -1.09
C ALA A 126 9.28 -17.04 -2.42
N THR A 127 9.18 -15.71 -2.42
CA THR A 127 9.47 -14.88 -3.60
C THR A 127 10.94 -14.94 -3.97
N GLU A 128 11.84 -14.85 -2.99
CA GLU A 128 13.29 -14.97 -3.20
C GLU A 128 13.68 -16.36 -3.73
N GLN A 129 13.08 -17.43 -3.18
CA GLN A 129 13.31 -18.79 -3.62
C GLN A 129 12.89 -19.00 -5.09
N GLU A 130 11.71 -18.52 -5.48
CA GLU A 130 11.24 -18.64 -6.86
C GLU A 130 12.10 -17.79 -7.82
N LEU A 131 12.49 -16.59 -7.40
CA LEU A 131 13.37 -15.73 -8.19
C LEU A 131 14.72 -16.40 -8.45
N GLN A 132 15.33 -17.02 -7.43
CA GLN A 132 16.58 -17.76 -7.59
C GLN A 132 16.42 -18.96 -8.52
N ALA A 133 15.33 -19.72 -8.38
CA ALA A 133 15.04 -20.86 -9.26
C ALA A 133 14.86 -20.41 -10.72
N ALA A 134 14.15 -19.31 -10.96
CA ALA A 134 13.97 -18.72 -12.28
C ALA A 134 15.30 -18.26 -12.89
N LEU A 135 16.16 -17.57 -12.11
CA LEU A 135 17.48 -17.14 -12.57
C LEU A 135 18.38 -18.32 -12.94
N GLY A 136 18.30 -19.44 -12.21
CA GLY A 136 19.03 -20.67 -12.55
C GLY A 136 18.60 -21.25 -13.91
N LYS A 137 17.30 -21.27 -14.19
CA LYS A 137 16.77 -21.72 -15.50
C LYS A 137 17.20 -20.81 -16.64
N VAL A 138 17.11 -19.48 -16.44
CA VAL A 138 17.57 -18.50 -17.43
C VAL A 138 19.05 -18.67 -17.75
N GLN A 139 19.90 -18.87 -16.73
CA GLN A 139 21.33 -19.10 -16.95
C GLN A 139 21.59 -20.40 -17.74
N ALA A 140 20.85 -21.47 -17.46
CA ALA A 140 20.96 -22.73 -18.20
C ALA A 140 20.55 -22.58 -19.68
N GLU A 141 19.53 -21.77 -19.97
CA GLU A 141 19.09 -21.50 -21.34
C GLU A 141 20.01 -20.54 -22.10
N LEU A 142 20.62 -19.56 -21.43
CA LEU A 142 21.55 -18.60 -22.04
C LEU A 142 22.96 -19.19 -22.27
N HIS A 143 23.35 -20.22 -21.52
CA HIS A 143 24.63 -20.91 -21.68
C HIS A 143 24.46 -22.43 -21.89
N PRO A 144 23.88 -22.86 -23.03
CA PRO A 144 23.57 -24.28 -23.28
C PRO A 144 24.80 -25.18 -23.55
N GLN A 145 26.03 -24.65 -23.61
CA GLN A 145 27.23 -25.39 -24.03
C GLN A 145 28.36 -25.38 -22.99
N LYS A 146 28.37 -26.39 -22.11
CA LYS A 146 29.57 -27.00 -21.51
C LYS A 146 29.38 -28.50 -21.17
N ALA A 147 28.48 -29.21 -21.85
CA ALA A 147 28.20 -30.63 -21.57
C ALA A 147 28.48 -31.58 -22.75
N GLY A 148 29.10 -31.11 -23.84
CA GLY A 148 29.22 -31.91 -25.08
C GLY A 148 30.60 -32.02 -25.74
N ASP A 149 31.60 -31.24 -25.35
CA ASP A 149 32.86 -31.12 -26.12
C ASP A 149 34.09 -31.77 -25.46
N GLU A 150 33.91 -32.89 -24.77
CA GLU A 150 35.01 -33.83 -24.52
C GLU A 150 34.73 -35.14 -25.26
N LYS A 151 34.97 -35.12 -26.58
CA LYS A 151 35.34 -36.35 -27.30
C LYS A 151 36.75 -36.75 -26.82
N PRO A 152 36.99 -37.99 -26.36
CA PRO A 152 38.35 -38.44 -26.11
C PRO A 152 39.11 -38.49 -27.42
N ALA A 153 40.17 -37.68 -27.51
CA ALA A 153 41.19 -37.83 -28.52
C ALA A 153 41.87 -39.19 -28.35
N GLU A 154 42.11 -39.85 -29.49
CA GLU A 154 42.84 -41.08 -29.63
C GLU A 154 44.15 -41.11 -28.82
N GLU A 155 44.35 -42.18 -28.06
CA GLU A 155 45.68 -42.71 -27.75
C GLU A 155 45.81 -44.01 -28.58
N GLN A 156 46.00 -43.89 -29.90
CA GLN A 156 47.28 -43.97 -30.61
C GLN A 156 48.27 -45.03 -30.10
N LYS A 157 48.35 -46.10 -30.91
CA LYS A 157 49.53 -46.92 -31.25
C LYS A 157 50.05 -47.87 -30.15
N LYS A 158 49.77 -49.16 -30.29
CA LYS A 158 50.61 -50.18 -30.98
C LYS A 158 51.91 -50.50 -30.26
#